data_AF-A1ZI28-F1
#
_entry.id   AF-A1ZI28-F1
#
_cell.length_a   1.000
_cell.length_b   1.000
_cell.length_c   1.000
_cell.angle_alpha   90.00
_cell.angle_beta   90.00
_cell.angle_gamma   90.00
#
_symmetry.space_group_name_H-M   'P 1'
#
loop_
_entity.id
_entity.type
_entity.pdbx_description
1 polymer ?
#
loop_
_entity_poly.entity_id
_entity_poly.type
_entity_poly.pdbx_seq_one_letter_code
_entity_poly.pdbx_strand_id
1 'polypeptide(L)'
;MTIKNHFLNIFKHALHAIFLLSVFTTLNACQKKTLKDYGHDMEAINSAIKNRKIQRISEPEFKEWVGKKGGEISRLAQKYLNRATTKGIEEKTIASSKEFSRLLPIDHIDSLAKKYQVNIEAINFERKSLDDLYPIEAQLLTKFKNEEIALKPGIQYAEKRRKFLFIAPIYLNGSVGMWSVHFDRNTVIKQITKERQDKKKRRRRK
;
A
#
# COMPACT_ATOMS: atom_id res chain seq x y z
N MET A 1 -50.53 -77.88 -0.25
CA MET A 1 -50.23 -76.82 0.74
C MET A 1 -48.91 -76.13 0.38
N THR A 2 -48.82 -75.55 -0.83
CA THR A 2 -47.52 -75.18 -1.46
C THR A 2 -47.55 -73.81 -2.15
N ILE A 3 -48.73 -73.30 -2.51
CA ILE A 3 -48.86 -72.02 -3.24
C ILE A 3 -48.66 -70.80 -2.33
N LYS A 4 -49.06 -70.88 -1.05
CA LYS A 4 -48.89 -69.77 -0.08
C LYS A 4 -47.42 -69.45 0.22
N ASN A 5 -46.54 -70.46 0.27
CA ASN A 5 -45.12 -70.25 0.56
C ASN A 5 -44.38 -69.58 -0.59
N HIS A 6 -44.82 -69.78 -1.83
CA HIS A 6 -44.17 -69.17 -2.99
C HIS A 6 -44.48 -67.68 -3.10
N PHE A 7 -45.71 -67.27 -2.77
CA PHE A 7 -46.12 -65.86 -2.75
C PHE A 7 -45.41 -65.06 -1.65
N LEU A 8 -45.22 -65.65 -0.47
CA LEU A 8 -44.50 -65.02 0.64
C LEU A 8 -43.02 -64.76 0.33
N ASN A 9 -42.36 -65.67 -0.40
CA ASN A 9 -40.96 -65.47 -0.79
C ASN A 9 -40.80 -64.35 -1.83
N ILE A 10 -41.72 -64.26 -2.80
CA ILE A 10 -41.70 -63.19 -3.81
C ILE A 10 -41.89 -61.81 -3.15
N PHE A 11 -42.82 -61.70 -2.20
CA PHE A 11 -43.03 -60.46 -1.45
C PHE A 11 -41.81 -60.06 -0.61
N LYS A 12 -41.13 -61.03 0.01
CA LYS A 12 -39.93 -60.77 0.82
C LYS A 12 -38.78 -60.22 -0.04
N HIS A 13 -38.56 -60.80 -1.22
CA HIS A 13 -37.55 -60.31 -2.16
C HIS A 13 -37.90 -58.92 -2.74
N ALA A 14 -39.17 -58.67 -3.05
CA ALA A 14 -39.61 -57.36 -3.51
C ALA A 14 -39.40 -56.27 -2.44
N LEU A 15 -39.69 -56.59 -1.17
CA LEU A 15 -39.47 -55.66 -0.05
C LEU A 15 -37.97 -55.36 0.16
N HIS A 16 -37.11 -56.37 0.03
CA HIS A 16 -35.66 -56.18 0.13
C HIS A 16 -35.10 -55.35 -1.04
N ALA A 17 -35.63 -55.55 -2.25
CA ALA A 17 -35.24 -54.75 -3.42
C ALA A 17 -35.64 -53.28 -3.26
N ILE A 18 -36.85 -52.99 -2.77
CA ILE A 18 -37.33 -51.62 -2.50
C ILE A 18 -36.47 -50.96 -1.41
N PHE A 19 -36.16 -51.70 -0.34
CA PHE A 19 -35.30 -51.20 0.73
C PHE A 19 -33.90 -50.86 0.22
N LEU A 20 -33.26 -51.75 -0.54
CA LEU A 20 -31.95 -51.49 -1.14
C LEU A 20 -31.95 -50.30 -2.11
N LEU A 21 -33.01 -50.14 -2.91
CA LEU A 21 -33.15 -48.99 -3.83
C LEU A 21 -33.20 -47.67 -3.04
N SER A 22 -33.98 -47.64 -1.95
CA SER A 22 -34.11 -46.45 -1.10
C SER A 22 -32.77 -46.04 -0.46
N VAL A 23 -32.00 -47.02 0.05
CA VAL A 23 -30.67 -46.79 0.64
C VAL A 23 -29.66 -46.31 -0.41
N PHE A 24 -29.73 -46.82 -1.65
CA PHE A 24 -28.85 -46.35 -2.72
C PHE A 24 -29.15 -44.89 -3.14
N THR A 25 -30.42 -44.49 -3.15
CA THR A 25 -30.80 -43.11 -3.48
C THR A 25 -30.37 -42.10 -2.42
N THR A 26 -30.41 -42.45 -1.13
CA THR A 26 -29.97 -41.55 -0.05
C THR A 26 -28.45 -41.41 0.01
N LEU A 27 -27.69 -42.43 -0.35
CA LEU A 27 -26.22 -42.36 -0.43
C LEU A 27 -25.73 -41.47 -1.58
N ASN A 28 -26.40 -41.48 -2.73
CA ASN A 28 -26.02 -40.62 -3.87
C ASN A 28 -26.44 -39.16 -3.69
N ALA A 29 -27.47 -38.87 -2.89
CA ALA A 29 -27.88 -37.50 -2.57
C ALA A 29 -26.88 -36.75 -1.66
N CYS A 30 -25.91 -37.47 -1.06
CA CYS A 30 -24.92 -36.91 -0.15
C CYS A 30 -23.54 -36.66 -0.79
N GLN A 31 -23.46 -36.59 -2.12
CA GLN A 31 -22.26 -36.06 -2.79
C GLN A 31 -22.16 -34.56 -2.50
N LYS A 32 -21.25 -34.19 -1.59
CA LYS A 32 -20.94 -32.79 -1.24
C LYS A 32 -20.51 -32.04 -2.50
N LYS A 33 -21.44 -31.30 -3.11
CA LYS A 33 -21.15 -30.34 -4.17
C LYS A 33 -20.15 -29.31 -3.64
N THR A 34 -19.02 -29.21 -4.31
CA THR A 34 -17.97 -28.23 -4.02
C THR A 34 -18.34 -26.87 -4.60
N LEU A 35 -17.71 -25.78 -4.15
CA LEU A 35 -17.90 -24.44 -4.72
C LEU A 35 -17.68 -24.38 -6.23
N LYS A 36 -16.82 -25.26 -6.77
CA LYS A 36 -16.59 -25.43 -8.20
C LYS A 36 -17.84 -25.95 -8.92
N ASP A 37 -18.60 -26.84 -8.29
CA ASP A 37 -19.83 -27.43 -8.84
C ASP A 37 -21.00 -26.43 -8.86
N TYR A 38 -20.87 -25.30 -8.14
CA TYR A 38 -21.79 -24.17 -8.19
C TYR A 38 -21.36 -23.08 -9.18
N GLY A 39 -20.33 -23.33 -10.00
CA GLY A 39 -19.87 -22.39 -11.03
C GLY A 39 -19.04 -21.22 -10.49
N HIS A 40 -18.55 -21.29 -9.25
CA HIS A 40 -17.66 -20.26 -8.74
C HIS A 40 -16.26 -20.37 -9.35
N ASP A 41 -15.71 -19.23 -9.77
CA ASP A 41 -14.34 -19.12 -10.26
C ASP A 41 -13.34 -19.34 -9.11
N MET A 42 -12.87 -20.59 -9.01
CA MET A 42 -11.90 -21.00 -8.01
C MET A 42 -10.54 -20.32 -8.20
N GLU A 43 -10.20 -19.86 -9.41
CA GLU A 43 -8.97 -19.10 -9.64
C GLU A 43 -9.09 -17.68 -9.08
N ALA A 44 -10.22 -17.01 -9.32
CA ALA A 44 -10.52 -15.71 -8.73
C ALA A 44 -10.59 -15.78 -7.20
N ILE A 45 -11.21 -16.83 -6.65
CA ILE A 45 -11.28 -17.07 -5.20
C ILE A 45 -9.89 -17.35 -4.63
N ASN A 46 -9.09 -18.22 -5.25
CA ASN A 46 -7.73 -18.51 -4.77
C ASN A 46 -6.80 -17.31 -4.93
N SER A 47 -6.97 -16.50 -5.97
CA SER A 47 -6.33 -15.20 -6.14
C SER A 47 -6.71 -14.28 -4.98
N ALA A 48 -8.01 -14.13 -4.69
CA ALA A 48 -8.52 -13.33 -3.60
C ALA A 48 -8.01 -13.82 -2.22
N ILE A 49 -7.97 -15.13 -1.97
CA ILE A 49 -7.47 -15.72 -0.73
C ILE A 49 -5.95 -15.53 -0.59
N LYS A 50 -5.17 -15.75 -1.66
CA LYS A 50 -3.73 -15.46 -1.67
C LYS A 50 -3.47 -13.98 -1.42
N ASN A 51 -4.30 -13.09 -1.96
CA ASN A 51 -4.25 -11.65 -1.73
C ASN A 51 -4.71 -11.26 -0.31
N ARG A 52 -5.55 -12.08 0.34
CA ARG A 52 -6.03 -11.91 1.73
C ARG A 52 -5.07 -12.46 2.80
N LYS A 53 -3.99 -13.17 2.45
CA LYS A 53 -2.99 -13.58 3.47
C LYS A 53 -2.49 -12.32 4.19
N ILE A 54 -2.77 -12.24 5.49
CA ILE A 54 -2.37 -11.11 6.35
C ILE A 54 -0.85 -10.99 6.27
N GLN A 55 -0.38 -9.98 5.55
CA GLN A 55 1.04 -9.69 5.41
C GLN A 55 1.49 -9.03 6.71
N ARG A 56 2.10 -9.80 7.60
CA ARG A 56 2.69 -9.26 8.83
C ARG A 56 3.95 -8.47 8.45
N ILE A 57 3.84 -7.15 8.58
CA ILE A 57 4.95 -6.20 8.50
C ILE A 57 5.04 -5.58 9.89
N SER A 58 6.22 -5.69 10.50
CA SER A 58 6.42 -5.11 11.83
C SER A 58 6.48 -3.60 11.73
N GLU A 59 6.11 -2.90 12.80
CA GLU A 59 6.21 -1.44 12.85
C GLU A 59 7.65 -0.94 12.62
N PRO A 60 8.71 -1.57 13.19
CA PRO A 60 10.09 -1.20 12.89
C PRO A 60 10.45 -1.33 11.42
N GLU A 61 10.06 -2.43 10.77
CA GLU A 61 10.32 -2.64 9.33
C GLU A 61 9.59 -1.60 8.48
N PHE A 62 8.35 -1.29 8.84
CA PHE A 62 7.58 -0.25 8.16
C PHE A 62 8.28 1.11 8.28
N LYS A 63 8.68 1.51 9.49
CA LYS A 63 9.39 2.76 9.74
C LYS A 63 10.74 2.80 9.02
N GLU A 64 11.53 1.72 9.07
CA GLU A 64 12.81 1.64 8.36
C GLU A 64 12.61 1.83 6.85
N TRP A 65 11.62 1.16 6.26
CA TRP A 65 11.33 1.28 4.84
C TRP A 65 10.90 2.72 4.48
N VAL A 66 9.99 3.32 5.25
CA VAL A 66 9.54 4.70 5.06
C VAL A 66 10.70 5.69 5.20
N GLY A 67 11.55 5.52 6.21
CA GLY A 67 12.72 6.38 6.41
C GLY A 67 13.71 6.30 5.26
N LYS A 68 14.01 5.08 4.79
CA LYS A 68 14.91 4.86 3.66
C LYS A 68 14.35 5.47 2.37
N LYS A 69 13.08 5.23 2.07
CA LYS A 69 12.45 5.72 0.84
C LYS A 69 12.17 7.20 0.88
N GLY A 70 11.73 7.72 2.01
CA GLY A 70 11.58 9.14 2.25
C GLY A 70 12.90 9.88 2.03
N GLY A 71 14.01 9.38 2.59
CA GLY A 71 15.34 9.97 2.39
C GLY A 71 15.84 9.90 0.95
N GLU A 72 15.55 8.80 0.24
CA GLU A 72 15.86 8.67 -1.19
C GLU A 72 15.09 9.71 -2.02
N ILE A 73 13.78 9.83 -1.77
CA ILE A 73 12.87 10.73 -2.47
C ILE A 73 13.22 12.19 -2.19
N SER A 74 13.40 12.58 -0.93
CA SER A 74 13.71 13.96 -0.55
C SER A 74 15.05 14.42 -1.13
N ARG A 75 16.07 13.55 -1.16
CA ARG A 75 17.36 13.85 -1.79
C ARG A 75 17.22 14.09 -3.30
N LEU A 76 16.42 13.28 -3.99
CA LEU A 76 16.16 13.47 -5.43
C LEU A 76 15.33 14.73 -5.68
N ALA A 77 14.29 14.97 -4.88
CA ALA A 77 13.47 16.18 -4.95
C ALA A 77 14.33 17.44 -4.73
N GLN A 78 15.22 17.45 -3.73
CA GLN A 78 16.17 18.54 -3.49
C GLN A 78 17.06 18.79 -4.72
N LYS A 79 17.57 17.73 -5.36
CA LYS A 79 18.39 17.86 -6.57
C LYS A 79 17.62 18.54 -7.70
N TYR A 80 16.35 18.17 -7.91
CA TYR A 80 15.50 18.80 -8.91
C TYR A 80 15.16 20.24 -8.57
N LEU A 81 14.85 20.52 -7.29
CA LEU A 81 14.57 21.87 -6.82
C LEU A 81 15.80 22.79 -6.97
N ASN A 82 17.00 22.33 -6.63
CA ASN A 82 18.22 23.12 -6.81
C ASN A 82 18.42 23.49 -8.28
N ARG A 83 18.25 22.53 -9.20
CA ARG A 83 18.36 22.78 -10.65
C ARG A 83 17.32 23.79 -11.13
N ALA A 84 16.07 23.62 -10.73
CA ALA A 84 15.00 24.55 -11.08
C ALA A 84 15.29 25.95 -10.53
N THR A 85 15.79 26.04 -9.30
CA THR A 85 16.12 27.32 -8.64
C THR A 85 17.27 28.03 -9.35
N THR A 86 18.38 27.32 -9.63
CA THR A 86 19.50 27.88 -10.38
C THR A 86 19.06 28.39 -11.76
N LYS A 87 18.31 27.56 -12.50
CA LYS A 87 17.78 27.94 -13.80
C LYS A 87 16.83 29.14 -13.72
N GLY A 88 15.93 29.16 -12.74
CA GLY A 88 14.98 30.27 -12.54
C GLY A 88 15.67 31.60 -12.17
N ILE A 89 16.82 31.55 -11.49
CA ILE A 89 17.64 32.75 -11.22
C ILE A 89 18.35 33.19 -12.50
N GLU A 90 18.96 32.28 -13.25
CA GLU A 90 19.64 32.56 -14.53
C GLU A 90 18.69 33.17 -15.57
N GLU A 91 17.47 32.64 -15.66
CA GLU A 91 16.41 33.11 -16.56
C GLU A 91 15.64 34.33 -16.03
N LYS A 92 15.98 34.81 -14.82
CA LYS A 92 15.30 35.92 -14.10
C LYS A 92 13.80 35.70 -13.85
N THR A 93 13.36 34.44 -13.85
CA THR A 93 11.99 34.03 -13.50
C THR A 93 11.72 34.19 -12.01
N ILE A 94 12.76 34.04 -11.19
CA ILE A 94 12.75 34.34 -9.75
C ILE A 94 13.93 35.24 -9.41
N ALA A 95 13.74 36.14 -8.44
CA ALA A 95 14.79 37.07 -8.03
C ALA A 95 15.82 36.45 -7.07
N SER A 96 15.41 35.45 -6.28
CA SER A 96 16.28 34.77 -5.31
C SER A 96 15.75 33.39 -4.95
N SER A 97 16.59 32.57 -4.32
CA SER A 97 16.21 31.25 -3.81
C SER A 97 15.03 31.26 -2.84
N LYS A 98 14.73 32.39 -2.19
CA LYS A 98 13.58 32.51 -1.26
C LYS A 98 12.25 32.26 -1.99
N GLU A 99 12.21 32.67 -3.25
CA GLU A 99 11.06 32.55 -4.12
C GLU A 99 10.92 31.15 -4.77
N PHE A 100 11.68 30.14 -4.33
CA PHE A 100 11.65 28.80 -4.95
C PHE A 100 10.23 28.21 -5.06
N SER A 101 9.32 28.60 -4.17
CA SER A 101 7.91 28.18 -4.23
C SER A 101 7.18 28.61 -5.50
N ARG A 102 7.62 29.70 -6.17
CA ARG A 102 7.08 30.13 -7.47
C ARG A 102 7.42 29.16 -8.60
N LEU A 103 8.46 28.33 -8.41
CA LEU A 103 8.88 27.32 -9.38
C LEU A 103 8.13 26.00 -9.23
N LEU A 104 7.22 25.89 -8.25
CA LEU A 104 6.39 24.71 -8.06
C LEU A 104 5.08 24.86 -8.86
N PRO A 105 4.54 23.76 -9.42
CA PRO A 105 5.05 22.38 -9.37
C PRO A 105 6.26 22.15 -10.31
N ILE A 106 7.05 21.11 -10.02
CA ILE A 106 8.19 20.70 -10.86
C ILE A 106 7.90 19.30 -11.43
N ASP A 107 7.83 19.16 -12.76
CA ASP A 107 7.45 17.90 -13.45
C ASP A 107 8.26 16.66 -13.00
N HIS A 108 9.54 16.85 -12.71
CA HIS A 108 10.38 15.76 -12.20
C HIS A 108 9.98 15.30 -10.80
N ILE A 109 9.47 16.19 -9.96
CA ILE A 109 8.93 15.84 -8.63
C ILE A 109 7.62 15.07 -8.79
N ASP A 110 6.75 15.47 -9.71
CA ASP A 110 5.51 14.74 -9.99
C ASP A 110 5.80 13.32 -10.54
N SER A 111 6.84 13.21 -11.37
CA SER A 111 7.32 11.92 -11.86
C SER A 111 7.86 11.03 -10.74
N LEU A 112 8.58 11.61 -9.75
CA LEU A 112 8.98 10.90 -8.54
C LEU A 112 7.76 10.45 -7.72
N ALA A 113 6.80 11.33 -7.49
CA ALA A 113 5.57 11.04 -6.74
C ALA A 113 4.83 9.84 -7.35
N LYS A 114 4.65 9.83 -8.67
CA LYS A 114 4.05 8.72 -9.42
C LYS A 114 4.87 7.43 -9.30
N LYS A 115 6.19 7.51 -9.47
CA LYS A 115 7.09 6.33 -9.41
C LYS A 115 7.05 5.63 -8.06
N TYR A 116 7.08 6.40 -6.97
CA TYR A 116 7.09 5.85 -5.61
C TYR A 116 5.68 5.71 -5.02
N GLN A 117 4.63 6.16 -5.73
CA GLN A 117 3.23 6.15 -5.29
C GLN A 117 3.04 6.88 -3.95
N VAL A 118 3.63 8.06 -3.85
CA VAL A 118 3.57 8.93 -2.66
C VAL A 118 3.07 10.31 -3.06
N ASN A 119 2.65 11.11 -2.08
CA ASN A 119 2.49 12.54 -2.26
C ASN A 119 3.77 13.24 -1.81
N ILE A 120 4.27 14.21 -2.59
CA ILE A 120 5.47 14.98 -2.26
C ILE A 120 5.07 16.45 -2.24
N GLU A 121 5.25 17.10 -1.10
CA GLU A 121 4.92 18.50 -0.92
C GLU A 121 6.18 19.26 -0.47
N ALA A 122 6.46 20.37 -1.16
CA ALA A 122 7.39 21.38 -0.67
C ALA A 122 6.62 22.42 0.12
N ILE A 123 7.07 22.69 1.34
CA ILE A 123 6.44 23.61 2.27
C ILE A 123 7.47 24.70 2.62
N ASN A 124 7.07 25.96 2.49
CA ASN A 124 7.87 27.12 2.88
C ASN A 124 7.01 28.15 3.61
N PHE A 125 7.65 29.13 4.25
CA PHE A 125 6.95 30.19 4.99
C PHE A 125 6.23 31.19 4.08
N GLU A 126 6.67 31.34 2.84
CA GLU A 126 6.09 32.30 1.90
C GLU A 126 4.83 31.75 1.20
N ARG A 127 4.45 30.49 1.44
CA ARG A 127 3.21 29.92 0.90
C ARG A 127 2.01 30.62 1.53
N LYS A 128 1.12 31.16 0.69
CA LYS A 128 -0.09 31.90 1.10
C LYS A 128 -1.08 31.10 1.96
N SER A 129 -1.03 29.76 1.97
CA SER A 129 -1.95 28.92 2.74
C SER A 129 -1.18 27.92 3.60
N LEU A 130 -0.76 28.37 4.78
CA LEU A 130 -0.27 27.48 5.84
C LEU A 130 -1.41 26.69 6.51
N ASP A 131 -2.67 27.06 6.23
CA ASP A 131 -3.87 26.50 6.86
C ASP A 131 -4.13 25.03 6.49
N ASP A 132 -3.57 24.54 5.38
CA ASP A 132 -3.73 23.15 4.93
C ASP A 132 -2.68 22.18 5.50
N LEU A 133 -1.71 22.69 6.26
CA LEU A 133 -0.65 21.88 6.84
C LEU A 133 -1.17 20.98 7.96
N TYR A 134 -0.57 19.79 8.10
CA TYR A 134 -0.78 19.02 9.31
C TYR A 134 -0.26 19.80 10.52
N PRO A 135 -0.90 19.68 11.70
CA PRO A 135 -0.39 20.32 12.92
C PRO A 135 1.09 20.01 13.19
N ILE A 136 1.51 18.77 12.91
CA ILE A 136 2.92 18.35 13.05
C ILE A 136 3.84 19.00 12.01
N GLU A 137 3.37 19.25 10.79
CA GLU A 137 4.11 19.98 9.76
C GLU A 137 4.27 21.44 10.18
N ALA A 138 3.21 22.11 10.61
CA ALA A 138 3.27 23.50 11.07
C ALA A 138 4.25 23.66 12.26
N GLN A 139 4.23 22.72 13.21
CA GLN A 139 5.18 22.69 14.33
C GLN A 139 6.63 22.50 13.86
N LEU A 140 6.89 21.54 12.98
CA LEU A 140 8.24 21.29 12.47
C LEU A 140 8.74 22.44 11.60
N LEU A 141 7.87 23.01 10.77
CA LEU A 141 8.17 24.20 9.98
C LEU A 141 8.61 25.34 10.91
N THR A 142 7.84 25.66 11.95
CA THR A 142 8.20 26.69 12.94
C THR A 142 9.56 26.42 13.58
N LYS A 143 9.86 25.16 13.93
CA LYS A 143 11.18 24.77 14.45
C LYS A 143 12.31 24.97 13.43
N PHE A 144 12.06 24.71 12.14
CA PHE A 144 13.02 25.03 11.08
C PHE A 144 13.30 26.54 10.98
N LYS A 145 12.31 27.41 11.25
CA LYS A 145 12.47 28.88 11.23
C LYS A 145 13.42 29.38 12.31
N ASN A 146 13.30 28.82 13.50
CA ASN A 146 13.94 29.34 14.70
C ASN A 146 15.39 28.86 14.85
N GLU A 147 15.94 28.18 13.83
CA GLU A 147 17.34 27.73 13.73
C GLU A 147 17.87 26.92 14.93
N GLU A 148 16.99 26.40 15.80
CA GLU A 148 17.40 25.80 17.07
C GLU A 148 18.22 24.52 16.93
N ILE A 149 18.23 23.87 15.76
CA ILE A 149 19.18 22.83 15.30
C ILE A 149 18.82 22.53 13.84
N ALA A 150 19.79 22.17 13.00
CA ALA A 150 19.52 21.53 11.70
C ALA A 150 18.70 20.25 11.94
N LEU A 151 17.36 20.33 11.83
CA LEU A 151 16.52 19.18 12.16
C LEU A 151 16.83 18.07 11.17
N LYS A 152 17.22 16.92 11.74
CA LYS A 152 17.47 15.72 10.97
C LYS A 152 16.16 15.26 10.32
N PRO A 153 16.21 14.69 9.10
CA PRO A 153 15.05 14.05 8.51
C PRO A 153 14.43 13.03 9.46
N GLY A 154 13.11 12.97 9.50
CA GLY A 154 12.39 12.18 10.50
C GLY A 154 11.05 11.68 9.98
N ILE A 155 10.55 10.62 10.62
CA ILE A 155 9.25 10.04 10.34
C ILE A 155 8.28 10.49 11.43
N GLN A 156 7.15 11.02 11.03
CA GLN A 156 6.05 11.40 11.90
C GLN A 156 4.77 10.67 11.48
N TYR A 157 3.87 10.44 12.44
CA TYR A 157 2.56 9.88 12.15
C TYR A 157 1.50 10.95 12.32
N ALA A 158 0.77 11.24 11.25
CA ALA A 158 -0.35 12.18 11.27
C ALA A 158 -1.66 11.41 11.51
N GLU A 159 -2.06 11.33 12.77
CA GLU A 159 -3.18 10.50 13.23
C GLU A 159 -4.50 10.82 12.51
N LYS A 160 -4.87 12.11 12.40
CA LYS A 160 -6.13 12.54 11.78
C LYS A 160 -6.32 12.04 10.35
N ARG A 161 -5.24 11.94 9.56
CA ARG A 161 -5.30 11.47 8.17
C ARG A 161 -4.72 10.07 7.98
N ARG A 162 -4.30 9.40 9.07
CA ARG A 162 -3.72 8.04 9.09
C ARG A 162 -2.56 7.85 8.10
N LYS A 163 -1.73 8.88 7.95
CA LYS A 163 -0.57 8.87 7.03
C LYS A 163 0.74 8.91 7.82
N PHE A 164 1.75 8.26 7.26
CA PHE A 164 3.13 8.45 7.70
C PHE A 164 3.76 9.55 6.87
N LEU A 165 4.36 10.51 7.54
CA LEU A 165 5.04 11.65 6.94
C LEU A 165 6.53 11.45 7.11
N PHE A 166 7.27 11.49 6.02
CA PHE A 166 8.71 11.69 6.09
C PHE A 166 8.99 13.17 5.86
N ILE A 167 9.55 13.82 6.87
CA ILE A 167 9.87 15.25 6.83
C ILE A 167 11.39 15.38 6.66
N ALA A 168 11.81 16.24 5.74
CA ALA A 168 13.21 16.60 5.56
C ALA A 168 13.36 18.10 5.27
N PRO A 169 14.40 18.77 5.79
CA PRO A 169 14.69 20.16 5.45
C PRO A 169 14.95 20.36 3.94
N ILE A 170 14.56 21.53 3.44
CA ILE A 170 15.01 22.07 2.15
C ILE A 170 16.23 22.95 2.40
N TYR A 171 17.34 22.62 1.76
CA TYR A 171 18.59 23.39 1.86
C TYR A 171 18.75 24.26 0.62
N LEU A 172 18.34 25.53 0.72
CA LEU A 172 18.54 26.56 -0.30
C LEU A 172 19.14 27.79 0.37
N ASN A 173 20.08 28.47 -0.30
CA ASN A 173 20.79 29.62 0.26
C ASN A 173 19.79 30.69 0.77
N GLY A 174 19.83 30.97 2.08
CA GLY A 174 19.00 31.98 2.74
C GLY A 174 17.50 31.70 2.73
N SER A 175 17.07 30.45 2.44
CA SER A 175 15.66 30.08 2.32
C SER A 175 15.35 28.89 3.20
N VAL A 176 14.28 28.99 3.99
CA VAL A 176 13.86 27.92 4.92
C VAL A 176 12.59 27.25 4.40
N GLY A 177 12.63 25.93 4.29
CA GLY A 177 11.49 25.11 3.92
C GLY A 177 11.71 23.65 4.27
N MET A 178 10.74 22.82 3.97
CA MET A 178 10.81 21.38 4.18
C MET A 178 10.07 20.60 3.08
N TRP A 179 10.58 19.42 2.81
CA TRP A 179 9.88 18.36 2.10
C TRP A 179 8.98 17.60 3.08
N SER A 180 7.74 17.41 2.71
CA SER A 180 6.84 16.45 3.33
C SER A 180 6.46 15.37 2.33
N VAL A 181 6.87 14.14 2.60
CA VAL A 181 6.54 12.98 1.76
C VAL A 181 5.50 12.15 2.50
N HIS A 182 4.30 12.03 1.92
CA HIS A 182 3.20 11.33 2.55
C HIS A 182 3.11 9.89 2.02
N PHE A 183 3.19 8.95 2.94
CA PHE A 183 3.10 7.52 2.69
C PHE A 183 1.73 7.00 3.14
N ASP A 184 0.99 6.42 2.18
CA ASP A 184 -0.18 5.62 2.48
C ASP A 184 0.23 4.25 3.01
N ARG A 185 -0.38 3.83 4.13
CA ARG A 185 -0.03 2.57 4.80
C ARG A 185 -0.21 1.36 3.89
N ASN A 186 -1.31 1.29 3.14
CA ASN A 186 -1.60 0.14 2.28
C ASN A 186 -0.63 0.07 1.11
N THR A 187 -0.28 1.22 0.53
CA THR A 187 0.73 1.31 -0.52
C THR A 187 2.09 0.84 -0.04
N VAL A 188 2.56 1.31 1.12
CA VAL A 188 3.83 0.86 1.72
C VAL A 188 3.83 -0.65 1.96
N ILE A 189 2.75 -1.20 2.55
CA ILE A 189 2.64 -2.63 2.80
C ILE A 189 2.75 -3.43 1.49
N LYS A 190 2.08 -3.00 0.43
CA LYS A 190 2.16 -3.63 -0.90
C LYS A 190 3.59 -3.56 -1.47
N GLN A 191 4.29 -2.43 -1.32
CA GLN A 191 5.65 -2.27 -1.83
C GLN A 191 6.67 -3.15 -1.08
N ILE A 192 6.66 -3.15 0.26
CA ILE A 192 7.52 -4.01 1.08
C ILE A 192 7.30 -5.48 0.72
N THR A 193 6.04 -5.88 0.58
CA THR A 193 5.65 -7.23 0.16
C THR A 193 6.24 -7.62 -1.18
N LYS A 194 6.10 -6.73 -2.18
CA LYS A 194 6.61 -6.95 -3.54
C LYS A 194 8.13 -7.10 -3.52
N GLU A 195 8.84 -6.22 -2.83
CA GLU A 195 10.30 -6.30 -2.67
C GLU A 195 10.74 -7.61 -2.00
N ARG A 196 10.02 -8.10 -0.99
CA ARG A 196 10.27 -9.40 -0.35
C ARG A 196 10.13 -10.55 -1.34
N GLN A 197 9.07 -10.55 -2.15
CA GLN A 197 8.84 -11.60 -3.16
C GLN A 197 9.93 -11.58 -4.23
N ASP A 198 10.33 -10.40 -4.69
CA ASP A 198 11.38 -10.25 -5.71
C ASP A 198 12.75 -10.70 -5.18
N LYS A 199 13.08 -10.37 -3.92
CA LYS A 199 14.29 -10.88 -3.24
C LYS A 199 14.30 -12.41 -3.15
N LYS A 200 13.16 -13.03 -2.79
CA LYS A 200 13.04 -14.50 -2.74
C LYS A 200 13.23 -15.14 -4.12
N LYS A 201 12.62 -14.57 -5.18
CA LYS A 201 12.79 -15.06 -6.56
C LYS A 201 14.25 -14.97 -7.02
N ARG A 202 14.95 -13.87 -6.73
CA ARG A 202 16.37 -13.70 -7.09
C ARG A 202 17.28 -14.71 -6.42
N ARG A 203 17.03 -15.04 -5.14
CA ARG A 203 17.81 -16.06 -4.41
C ARG A 203 17.63 -17.48 -4.95
N ARG A 204 16.48 -17.79 -5.56
CA ARG A 204 16.22 -19.12 -6.17
C ARG A 204 16.81 -19.29 -7.56
N ARG A 205 17.24 -18.19 -8.20
CA ARG A 205 17.85 -18.17 -9.54
C ARG A 205 19.39 -18.13 -9.48
N LYS A 206 19.94 -17.95 -8.29
CA LYS A 206 21.37 -18.10 -8.00
C LYS A 206 21.59 -19.48 -7.43
#